data_AF-A0A9D7FYW2-F1
#
_entry.id   AF-A0A9D7FYW2-F1
#
_cell.length_a   1.000
_cell.length_b   1.000
_cell.length_c   1.000
_cell.angle_alpha   90.00
_cell.angle_beta   90.00
_cell.angle_gamma   90.00
#
_symmetry.space_group_name_H-M   'P 1'
#
loop_
_entity.id
_entity.type
_entity.pdbx_description
1 polymer ?
#
loop_
_entity_poly.entity_id
_entity_poly.type
_entity_poly.pdbx_seq_one_letter_code
_entity_poly.pdbx_strand_id
1 'polypeptide(L)'
;MSKGVFLPTFEPGCQLAKQFDYYADTNTYKEWIRLKIKERRQTDIIFSFHCLGFNFVGVMGVSSFIQYKDLSEEGTQLVDRTSALCPELFQFSYKETLADVEIRFNRWLDRVTDFGLDDWRRQL
;
A
#
# COMPACT_ATOMS: atom_id res chain seq x y z
N MET A 1 10.65 5.69 34.68
CA MET A 1 10.57 4.66 33.63
C MET A 1 9.61 5.16 32.58
N SER A 2 10.11 5.67 31.44
CA SER A 2 9.24 6.18 30.38
C SER A 2 8.55 5.00 29.69
N LYS A 3 7.23 5.09 29.58
CA LYS A 3 6.45 4.22 28.70
C LYS A 3 6.88 4.56 27.28
N GLY A 4 7.55 3.63 26.61
CA GLY A 4 7.80 3.73 25.17
C GLY A 4 6.45 3.93 24.48
N VAL A 5 6.29 5.08 23.83
CA VAL A 5 5.17 5.35 22.94
C VAL A 5 5.32 4.37 21.79
N PHE A 6 4.54 3.29 21.84
CA PHE A 6 4.35 2.40 20.72
C PHE A 6 3.59 3.24 19.68
N LEU A 7 4.33 3.87 18.76
CA LEU A 7 3.72 4.47 17.59
C LEU A 7 2.92 3.34 16.92
N PRO A 8 1.60 3.51 16.69
CA PRO A 8 0.83 2.48 16.03
C PRO A 8 1.50 2.27 14.67
N THR A 9 2.09 1.09 14.48
CA THR A 9 2.62 0.67 13.20
C THR A 9 1.45 0.81 12.23
N PHE A 10 1.50 1.83 11.39
CA PHE A 10 0.52 2.05 10.34
C PHE A 10 0.36 0.71 9.61
N GLU A 11 -0.87 0.18 9.58
CA GLU A 11 -1.22 -1.03 8.82
C GLU A 11 -1.91 -0.58 7.53
N PRO A 12 -1.14 -0.21 6.50
CA PRO A 12 -1.69 0.47 5.35
C PRO A 12 -2.83 -0.27 4.63
N GLY A 13 -2.79 -1.61 4.62
CA GLY A 13 -3.80 -2.42 3.92
C GLY A 13 -5.21 -2.29 4.51
N CYS A 14 -5.34 -2.07 5.83
CA CYS A 14 -6.62 -2.24 6.53
C CYS A 14 -7.62 -1.08 6.26
N GLN A 15 -7.15 0.16 6.15
CA GLN A 15 -8.02 1.32 5.87
C GLN A 15 -8.46 1.39 4.41
N LEU A 16 -7.61 0.94 3.48
CA LEU A 16 -7.92 0.92 2.05
C LEU A 16 -8.82 -0.24 1.67
N ALA A 17 -8.70 -1.39 2.33
CA ALA A 17 -9.58 -2.53 2.08
C ALA A 17 -11.07 -2.17 2.24
N LYS A 18 -11.40 -1.30 3.20
CA LYS A 18 -12.75 -0.73 3.37
C LYS A 18 -13.21 0.11 2.18
N GLN A 19 -12.31 0.83 1.51
CA GLN A 19 -12.65 1.62 0.32
C GLN A 19 -12.95 0.73 -0.89
N PHE A 20 -12.41 -0.49 -0.88
CA PHE A 20 -12.56 -1.49 -1.95
C PHE A 20 -13.55 -2.60 -1.62
N ASP A 21 -14.32 -2.45 -0.54
CA ASP A 21 -15.33 -3.41 -0.08
C ASP A 21 -14.79 -4.85 0.05
N TYR A 22 -13.55 -4.99 0.52
CA TYR A 22 -12.97 -6.30 0.82
C TYR A 22 -12.31 -6.33 2.20
N TYR A 23 -12.02 -7.55 2.68
CA TYR A 23 -11.28 -7.78 3.92
C TYR A 23 -9.82 -8.16 3.60
N ALA A 24 -8.89 -7.32 4.06
CA ALA A 24 -7.46 -7.62 4.04
C ALA A 24 -7.08 -8.36 5.32
N ASP A 25 -6.76 -9.66 5.21
CA ASP A 25 -6.19 -10.40 6.32
C ASP A 25 -4.69 -10.13 6.40
N THR A 26 -4.33 -9.17 7.25
CA THR A 26 -2.95 -8.76 7.55
C THR A 26 -2.33 -9.55 8.71
N ASN A 27 -3.05 -10.53 9.27
CA ASN A 27 -2.57 -11.38 10.36
C ASN A 27 -1.95 -12.69 9.84
N THR A 28 -2.51 -13.27 8.77
CA THR A 28 -1.98 -14.51 8.17
C THR A 28 -0.68 -14.24 7.41
N TYR A 29 -0.70 -13.26 6.51
CA TYR A 29 0.49 -12.84 5.77
C TYR A 29 0.35 -11.37 5.40
N LYS A 30 1.43 -10.61 5.60
CA LYS A 30 1.56 -9.26 5.08
C LYS A 30 3.00 -8.98 4.71
N GLU A 31 3.19 -8.34 3.57
CA GLU A 31 4.46 -7.74 3.16
C GLU A 31 4.18 -6.45 2.40
N TRP A 32 5.17 -5.56 2.33
CA TRP A 32 5.02 -4.34 1.54
C TRP A 32 6.33 -3.84 0.96
N ILE A 33 6.22 -3.19 -0.18
CA ILE A 33 7.30 -2.49 -0.85
C ILE A 33 6.93 -1.01 -0.90
N ARG A 34 7.92 -0.14 -0.69
CA ARG A 34 7.72 1.31 -0.72
C ARG A 34 8.77 2.00 -1.57
N LEU A 35 8.28 2.81 -2.49
CA LEU A 35 9.05 3.85 -3.16
C LEU A 35 8.91 5.15 -2.36
N LYS A 36 10.03 5.74 -1.96
CA LYS A 36 10.07 7.00 -1.20
C LYS A 36 10.65 8.11 -2.06
N ILE A 37 9.87 9.17 -2.25
CA ILE A 37 10.28 10.41 -2.92
C ILE A 37 10.55 11.44 -1.82
N LYS A 38 11.79 11.94 -1.76
CA LYS A 38 12.24 12.89 -0.74
C LYS A 38 12.49 14.25 -1.35
N GLU A 39 11.62 15.21 -1.02
CA GLU A 39 11.78 16.63 -1.37
C GLU A 39 11.47 17.49 -0.13
N ARG A 40 10.85 18.67 -0.30
CA ARG A 40 10.33 19.47 0.82
C ARG A 40 9.26 18.72 1.62
N ARG A 41 8.43 17.96 0.91
CA ARG A 41 7.42 17.04 1.44
C ARG A 41 7.86 15.60 1.14
N GLN A 42 7.69 14.67 2.08
CA GLN A 42 7.96 13.27 1.78
C GLN A 42 6.70 12.61 1.18
N THR A 43 6.89 11.91 0.06
CA THR A 43 5.83 11.13 -0.57
C THR A 43 6.23 9.66 -0.60
N ASP A 44 5.36 8.79 -0.14
CA ASP A 44 5.55 7.34 -0.14
C ASP A 44 4.50 6.71 -1.09
N ILE A 45 4.95 6.00 -2.13
CA ILE A 45 4.10 5.10 -2.93
C ILE A 45 4.33 3.69 -2.41
N ILE A 46 3.26 3.00 -2.02
CA ILE A 46 3.35 1.72 -1.31
C ILE A 46 2.50 0.67 -2.00
N PHE A 47 3.06 -0.54 -2.09
CA PHE A 47 2.42 -1.76 -2.57
C PHE A 47 2.33 -2.74 -1.40
N SER A 48 1.12 -3.14 -1.02
CA SER A 48 0.87 -3.99 0.14
C SER A 48 0.30 -5.34 -0.27
N PHE A 49 1.04 -6.40 0.03
CA PHE A 49 0.67 -7.80 -0.19
C PHE A 49 -0.02 -8.34 1.06
N HIS A 50 -1.16 -9.00 0.91
CA HIS A 50 -1.93 -9.55 2.03
C HIS A 50 -2.87 -10.66 1.57
N CYS A 51 -3.36 -11.47 2.51
CA CYS A 51 -4.39 -12.47 2.23
C CYS A 51 -5.75 -11.79 2.00
N LEU A 52 -6.59 -12.38 1.14
CA LEU A 52 -7.94 -11.87 0.89
C LEU A 52 -9.01 -12.70 1.60
N GLY A 53 -9.97 -11.98 2.19
CA GLY A 53 -11.11 -12.55 2.89
C GLY A 53 -10.82 -12.87 4.36
N PHE A 54 -11.87 -13.17 5.11
CA PHE A 54 -11.78 -13.43 6.55
C PHE A 54 -11.01 -14.71 6.88
N ASN A 55 -11.07 -15.70 5.99
CA ASN A 55 -10.32 -16.95 6.08
C ASN A 55 -9.41 -17.08 4.86
N PHE A 56 -8.17 -17.52 5.06
CA PHE A 56 -7.26 -17.76 3.94
C PHE A 56 -7.74 -18.93 3.07
N VAL A 57 -8.28 -18.61 1.90
CA VAL A 57 -8.73 -19.57 0.89
C VAL A 57 -7.70 -19.77 -0.24
N GLY A 58 -6.46 -19.33 -0.03
CA GLY A 58 -5.40 -19.45 -1.03
C GLY A 58 -5.39 -18.33 -2.07
N VAL A 59 -5.97 -17.18 -1.76
CA VAL A 59 -5.94 -15.98 -2.63
C VAL A 59 -5.21 -14.85 -1.92
N MET A 60 -4.28 -14.25 -2.65
CA MET A 60 -3.49 -13.10 -2.25
C MET A 60 -3.94 -11.87 -3.01
N GLY A 61 -3.88 -10.72 -2.34
CA GLY A 61 -4.15 -9.41 -2.91
C GLY A 61 -2.95 -8.49 -2.79
N VAL A 62 -2.78 -7.61 -3.77
CA VAL A 62 -1.85 -6.49 -3.72
C VAL A 62 -2.61 -5.19 -3.93
N SER A 63 -2.64 -4.35 -2.91
CA SER A 63 -3.20 -3.01 -2.98
C SER A 63 -2.10 -1.97 -3.12
N SER A 64 -2.42 -0.83 -3.71
CA SER A 64 -1.49 0.28 -3.91
C SER A 64 -2.08 1.62 -3.51
N PHE A 65 -1.25 2.45 -2.90
CA PHE A 65 -1.66 3.75 -2.40
C PHE A 65 -0.47 4.69 -2.26
N ILE A 66 -0.79 5.97 -2.22
CA ILE A 66 0.15 7.06 -2.03
C ILE A 66 -0.14 7.73 -0.69
N GLN A 67 0.95 8.10 -0.02
CA GLN A 67 0.91 8.75 1.28
C GLN A 67 1.81 9.99 1.26
N TYR A 68 1.21 11.13 1.58
CA TYR A 68 1.93 12.38 1.75
C TYR A 68 2.21 12.64 3.22
N LYS A 69 3.45 13.01 3.52
CA LYS A 69 3.94 13.24 4.87
C LYS A 69 4.56 14.62 4.96
N ASP A 70 4.07 15.39 5.93
CA ASP A 70 4.65 16.67 6.31
C ASP A 70 5.55 16.50 7.52
N LEU A 71 6.52 17.41 7.65
CA LEU A 71 7.32 17.53 8.85
C LEU A 71 6.56 18.42 9.82
N SER A 72 6.28 17.91 11.01
CA SER A 72 5.80 18.74 12.11
C SER A 72 6.90 19.73 12.53
N GLU A 73 6.52 20.78 13.26
CA GLU A 73 7.45 21.73 13.87
C GLU A 73 8.47 21.03 14.80
N GLU A 74 8.11 19.87 15.35
CA GLU A 74 8.94 19.02 16.21
C GLU A 74 9.80 18.01 15.43
N GLY A 75 9.82 18.08 14.09
CA GLY A 75 10.59 17.19 13.22
C GLY A 75 9.99 15.79 13.06
N THR A 76 8.76 15.56 13.53
CA THR A 76 8.06 14.27 13.39
C THR A 76 7.32 14.23 12.06
N GLN A 77 7.43 13.12 11.32
CA GLN A 77 6.65 12.95 10.09
C GLN A 77 5.18 12.66 10.43
N LEU A 78 4.30 13.57 10.04
CA LEU A 78 2.85 13.40 10.15
C LEU A 78 2.29 13.00 8.79
N VAL A 79 1.43 11.99 8.79
CA VAL A 79 0.67 11.59 7.61
C VAL A 79 -0.42 12.63 7.40
N ASP A 80 -0.34 13.37 6.30
CA ASP A 80 -1.37 14.34 5.94
C ASP A 80 -2.50 13.65 5.16
N ARG A 81 -2.14 12.94 4.09
CA ARG A 81 -3.12 12.34 3.17
C ARG A 81 -2.68 10.96 2.74
N THR A 82 -3.63 10.03 2.71
CA THR A 82 -3.49 8.70 2.10
C THR A 82 -4.60 8.50 1.08
N SER A 83 -4.28 8.05 -0.13
CA SER A 83 -5.27 7.69 -1.15
C SER A 83 -4.84 6.47 -1.95
N ALA A 84 -5.81 5.65 -2.35
CA ALA A 84 -5.55 4.55 -3.27
C ALA A 84 -5.06 5.08 -4.62
N LEU A 85 -4.13 4.38 -5.26
CA LEU A 85 -3.61 4.73 -6.59
C LEU A 85 -4.38 4.04 -7.71
N CYS A 86 -4.86 2.83 -7.47
CA CYS A 86 -5.62 2.07 -8.44
C CYS A 86 -6.92 1.59 -7.81
N PRO A 87 -8.06 1.72 -8.50
CA PRO A 87 -9.32 1.18 -7.99
C PRO A 87 -9.38 -0.35 -8.03
N GLU A 88 -8.46 -0.99 -8.76
CA GLU A 88 -8.40 -2.44 -8.95
C GLU A 88 -7.28 -3.04 -8.10
N LEU A 89 -7.67 -3.95 -7.21
CA LEU A 89 -6.75 -4.81 -6.45
C LEU A 89 -6.14 -5.86 -7.40
N PHE A 90 -4.81 -6.02 -7.37
CA PHE A 90 -4.20 -7.16 -8.05
C PHE A 90 -4.42 -8.43 -7.22
N GLN A 91 -4.92 -9.49 -7.84
CA GLN A 91 -5.21 -10.74 -7.16
C GLN A 91 -4.54 -11.92 -7.87
N PHE A 92 -4.14 -12.90 -7.08
CA PHE A 92 -3.65 -14.18 -7.58
C PHE A 92 -3.90 -15.31 -6.58
N SER A 93 -4.06 -16.53 -7.09
CA SER A 93 -4.18 -17.75 -6.30
C SER A 93 -2.85 -18.51 -6.25
N TYR A 94 -2.62 -19.25 -5.16
CA TYR A 94 -1.48 -20.19 -5.05
C TYR A 94 -1.47 -21.29 -6.13
N LYS A 95 -2.59 -21.49 -6.85
CA LYS A 95 -2.71 -22.46 -7.94
C LYS A 95 -2.19 -21.93 -9.28
N GLU A 96 -1.99 -20.63 -9.40
CA GLU A 96 -1.47 -20.01 -10.62
C GLU A 96 0.04 -20.18 -10.73
N THR A 97 0.55 -20.25 -11.95
CA THR A 97 2.00 -20.31 -12.15
C THR A 97 2.64 -18.95 -11.90
N LEU A 98 3.88 -18.93 -11.41
CA LEU A 98 4.61 -17.69 -11.19
C LEU A 98 4.70 -16.85 -12.48
N ALA A 99 4.99 -17.49 -13.62
CA ALA A 99 5.12 -16.81 -14.90
C ALA A 99 3.84 -16.08 -15.33
N ASP A 100 2.67 -16.71 -15.15
CA ASP A 100 1.38 -16.08 -15.47
C ASP A 100 1.07 -14.91 -14.54
N VAL A 101 1.39 -15.07 -13.25
CA VAL A 101 1.22 -14.01 -12.24
C VAL A 101 2.14 -12.83 -12.56
N GLU A 102 3.40 -13.07 -12.88
CA GLU A 102 4.39 -12.03 -13.22
C GLU A 102 3.97 -11.20 -14.43
N ILE A 103 3.47 -11.82 -15.50
CA ILE A 103 3.02 -11.10 -16.70
C ILE A 103 1.88 -10.13 -16.35
N ARG A 104 0.89 -10.57 -15.56
CA ARG A 104 -0.22 -9.72 -15.15
C ARG A 104 0.22 -8.67 -14.13
N PHE A 105 1.08 -9.06 -13.19
CA PHE A 105 1.58 -8.18 -12.14
C PHE A 105 2.36 -7.02 -12.72
N ASN A 106 3.26 -7.27 -13.68
CA ASN A 106 4.04 -6.21 -14.33
C ASN A 106 3.12 -5.19 -15.03
N ARG A 107 2.10 -5.64 -15.76
CA ARG A 107 1.12 -4.74 -16.40
C ARG A 107 0.34 -3.89 -15.39
N TRP A 108 -0.03 -4.49 -14.26
CA TRP A 108 -0.71 -3.78 -13.19
C TRP A 108 0.24 -2.79 -12.50
N LEU A 109 1.48 -3.20 -12.23
CA LEU A 109 2.52 -2.40 -11.60
C LEU A 109 2.86 -1.16 -12.43
N ASP A 110 3.02 -1.30 -13.75
CA ASP A 110 3.28 -0.19 -14.66
C ASP A 110 2.16 0.85 -14.55
N ARG A 111 0.90 0.41 -14.67
CA ARG A 111 -0.28 1.29 -14.56
C ARG A 111 -0.35 2.01 -13.21
N VAL A 112 -0.14 1.28 -12.11
CA VAL A 112 -0.18 1.85 -10.75
C VAL A 112 0.94 2.86 -10.55
N THR A 113 2.13 2.57 -11.08
CA THR A 113 3.28 3.46 -11.00
C THR A 113 3.02 4.75 -11.76
N ASP A 114 2.47 4.66 -12.96
CA ASP A 114 2.05 5.83 -13.75
C ASP A 114 1.04 6.69 -12.97
N PHE A 115 0.01 6.09 -12.38
CA PHE A 115 -0.94 6.81 -11.54
C PHE A 115 -0.29 7.45 -10.31
N GLY A 116 0.65 6.76 -9.66
CA GLY A 116 1.38 7.28 -8.51
C GLY A 116 2.26 8.48 -8.85
N LEU A 117 2.98 8.41 -9.97
CA LEU A 117 3.83 9.50 -10.45
C LEU A 117 2.99 10.69 -10.93
N ASP A 118 1.85 10.44 -11.59
CA ASP A 118 0.93 11.48 -12.01
C ASP A 118 0.26 12.19 -10.82
N ASP A 119 -0.19 11.45 -9.80
CA ASP A 119 -0.78 12.05 -8.59
C ASP A 119 0.27 12.87 -7.84
N TRP A 120 1.49 12.34 -7.67
CA TRP A 120 2.61 13.08 -7.10
C TRP A 120 2.92 14.36 -7.88
N ARG A 121 3.03 14.30 -9.20
CA ARG A 121 3.32 15.47 -10.05
C ARG A 121 2.29 16.58 -9.92
N ARG A 122 1.01 16.26 -9.68
CA ARG A 122 -0.05 17.26 -9.47
C ARG A 122 0.04 18.00 -8.13
N GLN A 123 0.87 17.52 -7.20
CA GLN A 123 1.14 18.16 -5.91
C GLN A 123 2.38 19.05 -5.91
N LEU A 124 3.15 19.09 -7.02
CA LEU A 124 4.26 20.02 -7.23
C LEU A 124 3.73 21.41 -7.56
#